data_AF-X1LI01-F1
#
_entry.id   AF-X1LI01-F1
#
_cell.length_a   1.000
_cell.length_b   1.000
_cell.length_c   1.000
_cell.angle_alpha   90.00
_cell.angle_beta   90.00
_cell.angle_gamma   90.00
#
_symmetry.space_group_name_H-M   'P 1'
#
loop_
_entity.id
_entity.type
_entity.pdbx_description
1 polymer ?
#
loop_
_entity_poly.entity_id
_entity_poly.type
_entity_poly.pdbx_seq_one_letter_code
_entity_poly.pdbx_strand_id
1 'polypeptide(L)'
;MKTLFAVCSWGLGHATRDIPLMRGILKAKHSLTIVGKGRSLELLKGEFGDRCQYVSMSDYSSVYSKKDFSVAKFLGYFPFYIDEILKEHI
;
A
#
# COMPACT_ATOMS: atom_id res chain seq x y z
N MET A 1 2.42 -21.32 7.19
CA MET A 1 3.16 -20.19 7.80
C MET A 1 2.25 -18.98 7.87
N LYS A 2 2.50 -18.04 8.79
CA LYS A 2 1.80 -16.76 8.86
C LYS A 2 2.61 -15.70 8.12
N THR A 3 2.00 -15.04 7.15
CA THR A 3 2.66 -14.04 6.30
C THR A 3 1.98 -12.69 6.47
N LEU A 4 2.77 -11.67 6.77
CA LEU A 4 2.36 -10.27 6.75
C LEU A 4 2.86 -9.65 5.44
N PHE A 5 2.00 -8.97 4.70
CA PHE A 5 2.36 -8.32 3.44
C PHE A 5 1.93 -6.85 3.49
N ALA A 6 2.90 -5.94 3.56
CA ALA A 6 2.65 -4.51 3.57
C ALA A 6 2.65 -3.95 2.14
N VAL A 7 1.63 -3.16 1.82
CA VAL A 7 1.40 -2.61 0.47
C VAL A 7 1.48 -1.09 0.52
N CYS A 8 2.30 -0.54 -0.37
CA CYS A 8 2.42 0.91 -0.54
C CYS A 8 1.11 1.52 -1.07
N SER A 9 0.57 2.51 -0.36
CA SER A 9 -0.71 3.16 -0.69
C SER A 9 -0.59 4.29 -1.72
N TRP A 10 0.59 4.47 -2.34
CA TRP A 10 0.87 5.56 -3.30
C TRP A 10 0.16 5.45 -4.65
N GLY A 11 -0.54 4.34 -4.90
CA GLY A 11 -1.38 4.18 -6.07
C GLY A 11 -1.82 2.73 -6.28
N LEU A 12 -2.86 2.54 -7.10
CA LEU A 12 -3.39 1.21 -7.39
C LEU A 12 -2.37 0.30 -8.09
N GLY A 13 -1.44 0.87 -8.85
CA GLY A 13 -0.38 0.11 -9.51
C GLY A 13 0.54 -0.64 -8.54
N HIS A 14 0.78 -0.08 -7.34
CA HIS A 14 1.51 -0.78 -6.29
C HIS A 14 0.71 -1.96 -5.76
N ALA A 15 -0.58 -1.78 -5.49
CA ALA A 15 -1.44 -2.89 -5.04
C ALA A 15 -1.59 -3.99 -6.09
N THR A 16 -1.80 -3.65 -7.36
CA THR A 16 -2.08 -4.64 -8.40
C THR A 16 -0.86 -5.47 -8.79
N ARG A 17 0.35 -4.89 -8.76
CA ARG A 17 1.58 -5.65 -9.03
C ARG A 17 1.86 -6.73 -7.97
N ASP A 18 1.34 -6.56 -6.77
CA ASP A 18 1.56 -7.48 -5.64
C ASP A 18 0.58 -8.67 -5.63
N ILE A 19 -0.54 -8.56 -6.37
CA ILE A 19 -1.59 -9.60 -6.44
C ILE A 19 -1.02 -10.99 -6.80
N PRO A 20 -0.14 -11.16 -7.81
CA PRO A 20 0.41 -12.47 -8.14
C PRO A 20 1.20 -13.11 -6.98
N LEU A 21 1.91 -12.30 -6.18
CA LEU A 21 2.66 -12.78 -5.02
C LEU A 21 1.71 -13.25 -3.92
N MET A 22 0.68 -12.47 -3.62
CA MET A 22 -0.36 -12.84 -2.65
C MET A 22 -1.12 -14.09 -3.07
N ARG A 23 -1.45 -14.25 -4.36
CA ARG A 23 -2.02 -15.48 -4.91
C ARG A 23 -1.09 -16.68 -4.72
N GLY A 24 0.22 -16.49 -4.89
CA GLY A 24 1.23 -17.51 -4.62
C GLY A 24 1.24 -17.96 -3.15
N ILE A 25 1.19 -17.00 -2.22
CA ILE A 25 1.15 -17.25 -0.77
C ILE A 25 -0.10 -18.07 -0.40
N LEU A 26 -1.27 -17.66 -0.89
CA LEU A 26 -2.53 -18.38 -0.65
C LEU A 26 -2.53 -19.78 -1.29
N LYS A 27 -2.00 -19.92 -2.51
CA LYS A 27 -1.87 -21.22 -3.19
C LYS A 27 -0.96 -22.18 -2.42
N ALA A 28 0.08 -21.67 -1.77
CA ALA A 28 0.96 -22.43 -0.87
C ALA A 28 0.30 -22.77 0.48
N LYS A 29 -1.01 -22.50 0.66
CA LYS A 29 -1.78 -22.72 1.89
C LYS A 29 -1.19 -21.98 3.10
N HIS A 30 -0.63 -20.79 2.88
CA HIS A 30 -0.20 -19.90 3.94
C HIS A 30 -1.31 -18.90 4.29
N SER A 31 -1.42 -18.54 5.56
CA SER A 31 -2.32 -17.47 6.00
C SER A 31 -1.69 -16.11 5.69
N LEU A 32 -2.46 -15.21 5.11
CA LEU A 32 -2.01 -13.90 4.67
C LEU A 32 -2.74 -12.78 5.42
N THR A 33 -1.97 -11.88 6.01
CA THR A 33 -2.45 -10.60 6.56
C THR A 33 -1.89 -9.47 5.70
N ILE A 34 -2.78 -8.67 5.12
CA ILE A 34 -2.43 -7.55 4.24
C ILE A 34 -2.47 -6.26 5.07
N VAL A 35 -1.38 -5.51 5.04
CA VAL A 35 -1.25 -4.21 5.70
C VAL A 35 -1.20 -3.12 4.64
N GLY A 36 -1.96 -2.05 4.83
CA GLY A 36 -1.91 -0.91 3.92
C GLY A 36 -2.94 0.15 4.31
N LYS A 37 -3.23 1.07 3.38
CA LYS A 37 -4.19 2.16 3.60
C LYS A 37 -4.97 2.50 2.33
N GLY A 38 -6.15 3.07 2.53
CA GLY A 38 -6.94 3.71 1.49
C GLY A 38 -7.29 2.80 0.31
N ARG A 39 -7.29 3.38 -0.90
CA ARG A 39 -7.77 2.73 -2.14
C ARG A 39 -7.00 1.45 -2.48
N SER A 40 -5.71 1.38 -2.17
CA SER A 40 -4.90 0.18 -2.37
C SER A 40 -5.41 -0.98 -1.51
N LEU A 41 -5.69 -0.73 -0.22
CA LEU A 41 -6.22 -1.75 0.68
C LEU A 41 -7.66 -2.14 0.31
N GLU A 42 -8.49 -1.19 -0.12
CA GLU A 42 -9.85 -1.46 -0.59
C GLU A 42 -9.86 -2.34 -1.84
N LEU A 43 -8.97 -2.09 -2.80
CA LEU A 43 -8.81 -2.94 -3.98
C LEU A 43 -8.47 -4.38 -3.58
N LEU A 44 -7.53 -4.56 -2.64
CA LEU A 44 -7.12 -5.89 -2.17
C LEU A 44 -8.18 -6.59 -1.33
N LYS A 45 -9.02 -5.82 -0.61
CA LYS A 45 -10.23 -6.36 0.05
C LYS A 45 -11.21 -6.91 -0.98
N GLY A 46 -11.45 -6.18 -2.07
CA GLY A 46 -12.29 -6.65 -3.17
C GLY A 46 -11.73 -7.89 -3.87
N GLU A 47 -10.41 -7.94 -4.09
CA GLU A 47 -9.75 -9.06 -4.77
C GLU A 47 -9.69 -10.34 -3.91
N PHE A 48 -9.35 -10.22 -2.62
CA PHE A 48 -9.07 -11.38 -1.79
C PHE A 48 -10.20 -11.79 -0.83
N GLY A 49 -11.14 -10.88 -0.51
CA GLY A 49 -12.29 -11.17 0.34
C GLY A 49 -11.90 -11.73 1.71
N ASP A 50 -12.65 -12.72 2.18
CA ASP A 50 -12.45 -13.38 3.48
C ASP A 50 -11.22 -14.30 3.56
N ARG A 51 -10.51 -14.50 2.45
CA ARG A 51 -9.31 -15.35 2.38
C ARG A 51 -8.10 -14.73 3.11
N CYS A 52 -8.15 -13.43 3.39
CA CYS A 52 -7.07 -12.66 4.00
C CYS A 52 -7.56 -11.89 5.22
N GLN A 53 -6.65 -11.59 6.14
CA GLN A 53 -6.86 -10.57 7.16
C GLN A 53 -6.35 -9.22 6.65
N TYR A 54 -6.93 -8.13 7.14
CA TYR A 54 -6.57 -6.79 6.72
C TYR A 54 -6.32 -5.88 7.92
N VAL A 55 -5.18 -5.21 7.91
CA VAL A 55 -4.80 -4.22 8.94
C VAL A 55 -4.58 -2.89 8.25
N SER A 56 -5.25 -1.84 8.74
CA SER A 56 -4.98 -0.48 8.29
C SER A 56 -3.81 0.08 9.09
N MET A 57 -2.85 0.70 8.41
CA MET A 57 -1.73 1.40 9.03
C MET A 57 -1.63 2.81 8.42
N SER A 58 -1.10 3.77 9.18
CA SER A 58 -0.66 5.04 8.59
C SER A 58 0.44 4.79 7.57
N ASP A 59 0.37 5.50 6.46
CA ASP A 59 1.32 5.41 5.36
C ASP A 59 1.62 6.83 4.88
N TYR A 60 2.77 7.00 4.22
CA TYR A 60 3.23 8.27 3.68
C TYR A 60 2.19 8.87 2.74
N SER A 61 2.05 10.19 2.79
CA SER A 61 1.11 10.88 1.93
C SER A 61 1.53 10.78 0.47
N SER A 62 0.66 10.18 -0.34
CA SER A 62 0.93 9.99 -1.76
C SER A 62 1.03 11.34 -2.47
N VAL A 63 2.17 11.60 -3.09
CA VAL A 63 2.38 12.80 -3.91
C VAL A 63 1.66 12.71 -5.26
N TYR A 64 1.19 11.52 -5.61
CA TYR A 64 0.45 11.25 -6.84
C TYR A 64 -0.96 11.83 -6.78
N SER A 65 -1.26 12.74 -7.72
CA SER A 65 -2.59 13.32 -7.88
C SER A 65 -3.53 12.35 -8.59
N LYS A 66 -4.85 12.55 -8.46
CA LYS A 66 -5.86 11.81 -9.25
C LYS A 66 -5.72 12.01 -10.78
N LYS A 67 -4.99 13.04 -11.22
CA LYS A 67 -4.60 13.34 -12.63
C LYS A 67 -3.07 13.27 -12.79
N ASP A 68 -2.63 13.29 -14.05
CA ASP A 68 -1.24 13.23 -14.56
C ASP A 68 -0.14 13.63 -13.56
N PHE A 69 0.94 12.84 -13.59
CA PHE A 69 2.13 13.10 -12.78
C PHE A 69 2.69 14.49 -13.10
N SER A 70 2.77 15.34 -12.09
CA SER A 70 3.32 16.69 -12.20
C SER A 70 4.59 16.79 -11.36
N VAL A 71 5.73 16.96 -12.03
CA VAL A 71 7.04 17.12 -11.38
C VAL A 71 7.04 18.33 -10.44
N ALA A 72 6.40 19.44 -10.82
CA ALA A 72 6.30 20.63 -9.98
C ALA A 72 5.53 20.36 -8.67
N LYS A 73 4.40 19.62 -8.73
CA LYS A 73 3.67 19.22 -7.52
C LYS A 73 4.51 18.28 -6.66
N PHE A 74 5.27 17.40 -7.29
CA PHE A 74 6.16 16.49 -6.57
C PHE A 74 7.24 17.23 -5.77
N LEU A 75 7.92 18.18 -6.41
CA LEU A 75 8.91 19.04 -5.75
C LEU A 75 8.28 19.89 -4.65
N GLY A 76 7.07 20.41 -4.86
CA GLY A 76 6.35 21.18 -3.83
C GLY A 76 5.92 20.35 -2.62
N TYR A 77 5.66 19.05 -2.80
CA TYR A 77 5.35 18.12 -1.71
C TYR A 77 6.58 17.61 -0.97
N PHE A 78 7.77 17.81 -1.52
CA PHE A 78 9.02 17.29 -0.97
C PHE A 78 9.26 17.67 0.51
N PRO A 79 9.04 18.93 0.95
CA PRO A 79 9.23 19.29 2.36
C PRO A 79 8.29 18.54 3.30
N PHE A 80 7.05 18.30 2.88
CA PHE A 80 6.06 17.56 3.66
C PHE A 80 6.45 16.08 3.79
N TYR A 81 6.95 15.48 2.71
CA TYR A 81 7.44 14.11 2.72
C TYR A 81 8.65 13.92 3.66
N ILE A 82 9.57 14.90 3.69
CA ILE A 82 10.71 14.87 4.62
C ILE A 82 10.23 14.98 6.08
N ASP A 83 9.24 15.83 6.37
CA ASP A 83 8.63 15.92 7.71
C ASP A 83 7.98 14.60 8.16
N GLU A 84 7.28 13.89 7.25
CA GLU A 84 6.73 12.55 7.52
C GLU A 84 7.84 11.52 7.84
N ILE A 85 8.95 11.51 7.09
CA ILE A 85 10.09 10.63 7.35
C ILE A 85 10.71 10.91 8.72
N LEU A 86 10.91 12.19 9.05
CA LEU A 86 11.49 12.60 10.33
C LEU A 86 10.61 12.16 11.49
N LYS A 87 9.29 12.31 11.39
CA LYS A 87 8.33 11.87 12.42
C LYS A 87 8.29 10.36 12.65
N GLU A 88 8.66 9.55 11.66
CA GLU A 88 8.73 8.10 11.85
C GLU A 88 9.99 7.67 12.62
N HIS A 89 11.09 8.45 12.53
CA HIS A 89 12.39 8.09 13.06
C HIS A 89 12.77 8.82 14.37
N ILE A 90 11.87 9.63 14.92
CA ILE A 90 11.99 10.34 16.21
C ILE A 90 10.92 9.82 17.16
#